data_AF-A0A497V110-F1
#
_entry.id   AF-A0A497V110-F1
#
_cell.length_a   1.000
_cell.length_b   1.000
_cell.length_c   1.000
_cell.angle_alpha   90.00
_cell.angle_beta   90.00
_cell.angle_gamma   90.00
#
_symmetry.space_group_name_H-M   'P 1'
#
loop_
_entity.id
_entity.type
_entity.pdbx_description
1 polymer ?
#
loop_
_entity_poly.entity_id
_entity_poly.type
_entity_poly.pdbx_seq_one_letter_code
_entity_poly.pdbx_strand_id
1 'polypeptide(L)'
;MTDCLDNRMVGSESPQNRKTMSKLLVMCTLLCVLAVSIGQLLFKKAAQAMPQTLELHTLLHNRWLLASLLLYALTTLAWVWILRSAPLQLAYPFMGLAFLIVPTLAWLFLGEPLHWRTLAGGALIMAGVILASWS
;
A
#
# COMPACT_ATOMS: atom_id res chain seq x y z
N MET A 1 -50.60 -5.13 17.76
CA MET A 1 -50.12 -6.52 17.96
C MET A 1 -49.19 -6.97 16.82
N THR A 2 -48.56 -6.03 16.10
CA THR A 2 -47.72 -6.28 14.91
C THR A 2 -46.29 -5.73 15.03
N ASP A 3 -45.97 -4.91 16.03
CA ASP A 3 -44.63 -4.27 16.17
C ASP A 3 -43.57 -5.12 16.91
N CYS A 4 -43.93 -6.27 17.49
CA CYS A 4 -42.98 -7.09 18.29
C CYS A 4 -42.21 -8.15 17.49
N LEU A 5 -42.50 -8.35 16.20
CA LEU A 5 -41.92 -9.44 15.40
C LEU A 5 -40.83 -9.00 14.41
N ASP A 6 -40.68 -7.70 14.16
CA ASP A 6 -39.71 -7.20 13.16
C ASP A 6 -38.29 -6.99 13.74
N ASN A 7 -38.17 -6.81 15.07
CA ASN A 7 -36.90 -6.44 15.71
C ASN A 7 -35.98 -7.65 16.08
N ARG A 8 -36.27 -8.86 15.59
CA ARG A 8 -35.44 -10.06 15.88
C ARG A 8 -34.51 -10.51 14.74
N MET A 9 -34.54 -9.82 13.60
CA MET A 9 -33.72 -10.16 12.43
C MET A 9 -32.49 -9.26 12.24
N VAL A 10 -32.15 -8.42 13.24
CA VAL A 10 -30.83 -7.77 13.28
C VAL A 10 -29.82 -8.84 13.71
N GLY A 11 -29.29 -9.52 12.70
CA GLY A 11 -28.34 -10.62 12.80
C GLY A 11 -27.22 -10.31 13.79
N SER A 12 -27.04 -11.24 14.71
CA SER A 12 -25.88 -11.39 15.56
C SER A 12 -24.66 -11.73 14.68
N GLU A 13 -24.06 -10.72 14.06
CA GLU A 13 -22.69 -10.86 13.59
C GLU A 13 -21.79 -11.11 14.81
N SER A 14 -21.29 -12.34 14.93
CA SER A 14 -20.40 -12.72 16.02
C SER A 14 -19.21 -11.75 16.11
N PRO A 15 -18.77 -11.34 17.33
CA PRO A 15 -17.64 -10.42 17.51
C PRO A 15 -16.33 -10.97 16.92
N GLN A 16 -16.28 -12.28 16.66
CA GLN A 16 -15.17 -12.97 16.00
C GLN A 16 -15.11 -12.65 14.49
N ASN A 17 -16.24 -12.49 13.80
CA ASN A 17 -16.27 -12.13 12.38
C ASN A 17 -15.79 -10.69 12.14
N ARG A 18 -16.16 -9.73 13.01
CA ARG A 18 -15.65 -8.35 12.97
C ARG A 18 -14.14 -8.24 13.12
N LYS A 19 -13.56 -9.01 14.06
CA LYS A 19 -12.09 -9.01 14.26
C LYS A 19 -11.35 -9.66 13.08
N THR A 20 -11.90 -10.72 12.49
CA THR A 20 -11.29 -11.41 11.33
C THR A 20 -11.28 -10.53 10.09
N MET A 21 -12.39 -9.82 9.81
CA MET A 21 -12.47 -8.90 8.67
C MET A 21 -11.48 -7.73 8.80
N SER A 22 -11.28 -7.19 10.01
CA SER A 22 -10.29 -6.14 10.24
C SER A 22 -8.85 -6.62 10.04
N LYS A 23 -8.51 -7.84 10.51
CA LYS A 23 -7.18 -8.44 10.26
C LYS A 23 -6.93 -8.71 8.79
N LEU A 24 -7.93 -9.18 8.06
CA LEU A 24 -7.84 -9.39 6.62
C LEU A 24 -7.56 -8.07 5.89
N LEU A 25 -8.26 -6.99 6.22
CA LEU A 25 -8.04 -5.67 5.64
C LEU A 25 -6.63 -5.15 5.92
N VAL A 26 -6.13 -5.31 7.14
CA VAL A 26 -4.73 -4.95 7.49
C VAL A 26 -3.73 -5.78 6.68
N MET A 27 -3.94 -7.09 6.56
CA MET A 27 -3.08 -7.96 5.76
C MET A 27 -3.10 -7.56 4.28
N CYS A 28 -4.28 -7.28 3.72
CA CYS A 28 -4.43 -6.77 2.36
C CYS A 28 -3.74 -5.41 2.17
N THR A 29 -3.82 -4.53 3.17
CA THR A 29 -3.16 -3.21 3.17
C THR A 29 -1.64 -3.37 3.15
N LEU A 30 -1.09 -4.25 3.97
CA LEU A 30 0.35 -4.56 3.98
C LEU A 30 0.80 -5.15 2.64
N LEU A 31 0.05 -6.10 2.08
CA LEU A 31 0.30 -6.66 0.76
C LEU A 31 0.27 -5.57 -0.33
N CYS A 32 -0.69 -4.66 -0.25
CA CYS A 32 -0.81 -3.52 -1.15
C CYS A 32 0.42 -2.60 -1.04
N VAL A 33 0.85 -2.26 0.17
CA VAL A 33 2.05 -1.44 0.42
C VAL A 33 3.32 -2.11 -0.12
N LEU A 34 3.44 -3.43 0.06
CA LEU A 34 4.55 -4.20 -0.52
C LEU A 34 4.50 -4.18 -2.05
N ALA A 35 3.34 -4.35 -2.66
CA ALA A 35 3.15 -4.28 -4.11
C ALA A 35 3.51 -2.89 -4.66
N VAL A 36 3.08 -1.81 -3.99
CA VAL A 36 3.49 -0.43 -4.29
C VAL A 36 5.02 -0.31 -4.23
N SER A 37 5.63 -0.84 -3.18
CA SER A 37 7.07 -0.74 -2.96
C SER A 37 7.86 -1.49 -4.04
N ILE A 38 7.42 -2.69 -4.39
CA ILE A 38 7.98 -3.48 -5.50
C ILE A 38 7.80 -2.69 -6.82
N GLY A 39 6.63 -2.11 -7.06
CA GLY A 39 6.39 -1.27 -8.24
C GLY A 39 7.38 -0.11 -8.36
N GLN A 40 7.67 0.59 -7.26
CA GLN A 40 8.69 1.66 -7.21
C GLN A 40 10.08 1.15 -7.61
N LEU A 41 10.47 -0.03 -7.13
CA LEU A 41 11.74 -0.68 -7.50
C LEU A 41 11.77 -1.05 -9.00
N LEU A 42 10.68 -1.60 -9.54
CA LEU A 42 10.60 -1.92 -10.97
C LEU A 42 10.66 -0.66 -11.82
N PHE A 43 10.03 0.46 -11.43
CA PHE A 43 10.17 1.74 -12.12
C PHE A 43 11.62 2.21 -12.17
N LYS A 44 12.33 2.11 -11.04
CA LYS A 44 13.76 2.44 -10.97
C LYS A 44 14.58 1.55 -11.91
N LYS A 45 14.35 0.23 -11.91
CA LYS A 45 14.99 -0.71 -12.85
C LYS A 45 14.64 -0.40 -14.31
N ALA A 46 13.39 -0.05 -14.58
CA ALA A 46 12.93 0.33 -15.91
C ALA A 46 13.66 1.58 -16.40
N ALA A 47 13.78 2.60 -15.55
CA ALA A 47 14.51 3.83 -15.85
C ALA A 47 16.01 3.58 -16.09
N GLN A 48 16.63 2.67 -15.33
CA GLN A 48 18.03 2.28 -15.53
C GLN A 48 18.25 1.49 -16.83
N ALA A 49 17.25 0.75 -17.30
CA ALA A 49 17.31 -0.01 -18.54
C ALA A 49 17.00 0.83 -19.79
N MET A 50 16.59 2.10 -19.63
CA MET A 50 16.28 2.98 -20.75
C MET A 50 17.53 3.70 -21.28
N PRO A 51 17.64 3.88 -22.61
CA PRO A 51 18.66 4.74 -23.20
C PRO A 51 18.43 6.21 -22.84
N GLN A 52 19.47 7.05 -22.94
CA GLN A 52 19.40 8.48 -22.60
C GLN A 52 18.41 9.26 -23.48
N THR A 53 18.13 8.77 -24.68
CA THR A 53 17.12 9.31 -25.59
C THR A 53 15.75 8.69 -25.30
N LEU A 54 14.83 9.49 -24.78
CA LEU A 54 13.45 9.10 -24.48
C LEU A 54 12.63 9.03 -25.77
N GLU A 55 12.59 7.85 -26.39
CA GLU A 55 11.66 7.57 -27.49
C GLU A 55 10.41 6.84 -27.00
N LEU A 56 9.22 7.24 -27.44
CA LEU A 56 7.96 6.61 -27.07
C LEU A 56 7.94 5.10 -27.37
N HIS A 57 8.59 4.69 -28.46
CA HIS A 57 8.70 3.27 -28.82
C HIS A 57 9.49 2.47 -27.78
N THR A 58 10.57 3.04 -27.23
CA THR A 58 11.38 2.41 -26.17
C THR A 58 10.66 2.33 -24.82
N LEU A 59 9.80 3.31 -24.51
CA LEU A 59 8.91 3.25 -23.36
C LEU A 59 7.92 2.09 -23.46
N LEU A 60 7.25 1.96 -24.60
CA LEU A 60 6.24 0.91 -24.82
C LEU A 60 6.84 -0.50 -24.89
N HIS A 61 8.09 -0.65 -25.35
CA HIS A 61 8.77 -1.96 -25.38
C HIS A 61 9.48 -2.33 -24.06
N ASN A 62 9.54 -1.42 -23.08
CA ASN A 62 10.21 -1.70 -21.82
C ASN A 62 9.33 -2.60 -20.93
N ARG A 63 9.68 -3.89 -20.89
CA ARG A 63 8.96 -4.91 -20.12
C ARG A 63 8.89 -4.57 -18.63
N TRP A 64 9.94 -3.95 -18.07
CA TRP A 64 9.97 -3.55 -16.66
C TRP A 64 9.00 -2.42 -16.38
N LEU A 65 8.90 -1.44 -17.30
CA LEU A 65 7.95 -0.34 -17.19
C LEU A 65 6.50 -0.83 -17.31
N LEU A 66 6.22 -1.68 -18.30
CA LEU A 66 4.88 -2.24 -18.46
C LEU A 66 4.47 -3.08 -17.25
N ALA A 67 5.40 -3.90 -16.72
CA ALA A 67 5.15 -4.68 -15.52
C ALA A 67 4.90 -3.79 -14.29
N SER A 68 5.69 -2.73 -14.11
CA SER A 68 5.48 -1.79 -12.98
C SER A 68 4.16 -1.04 -13.12
N LEU A 69 3.79 -0.58 -14.32
CA LEU A 69 2.51 0.09 -14.59
C LEU A 69 1.33 -0.83 -14.34
N LEU A 70 1.37 -2.07 -14.84
CA LEU A 70 0.31 -3.05 -14.62
C LEU A 70 0.16 -3.37 -13.13
N LEU A 71 1.27 -3.62 -12.44
CA LEU A 71 1.27 -3.84 -10.99
C LEU A 71 0.67 -2.64 -10.25
N TYR A 72 1.05 -1.42 -10.61
CA TYR A 72 0.52 -0.20 -10.00
C TYR A 72 -0.96 -0.01 -10.26
N ALA A 73 -1.43 -0.30 -11.47
CA ALA A 73 -2.85 -0.22 -11.83
C ALA A 73 -3.67 -1.19 -10.97
N LEU A 74 -3.25 -2.46 -10.88
CA LEU A 74 -3.90 -3.45 -10.02
C LEU A 74 -3.87 -3.05 -8.55
N THR A 75 -2.72 -2.58 -8.09
CA THR A 75 -2.53 -2.14 -6.69
C THR A 75 -3.39 -0.93 -6.36
N THR A 76 -3.57 0.01 -7.29
CA THR A 76 -4.44 1.17 -7.13
C THR A 76 -5.91 0.76 -7.01
N LEU A 77 -6.37 -0.18 -7.84
CA LEU A 77 -7.72 -0.72 -7.74
C LEU A 77 -7.95 -1.43 -6.40
N ALA A 78 -6.98 -2.25 -5.96
CA ALA A 78 -7.02 -2.90 -4.65
C ALA A 78 -7.04 -1.87 -3.51
N TRP A 79 -6.25 -0.80 -3.62
CA TRP A 79 -6.21 0.29 -2.64
C TRP A 79 -7.54 1.01 -2.52
N VAL A 80 -8.17 1.35 -3.64
CA VAL A 80 -9.51 1.97 -3.66
C VAL A 80 -10.54 1.07 -2.98
N TRP A 81 -10.48 -0.24 -3.24
CA TRP A 81 -11.36 -1.20 -2.58
C TRP A 81 -11.10 -1.28 -1.07
N ILE A 82 -9.83 -1.30 -0.63
CA ILE A 82 -9.45 -1.29 0.79
C ILE A 82 -9.97 -0.03 1.48
N LEU A 83 -9.78 1.16 0.89
CA LEU A 83 -10.25 2.42 1.45
C LEU A 83 -11.78 2.54 1.49
N ARG A 84 -12.49 1.83 0.61
CA ARG A 84 -13.95 1.73 0.69
C ARG A 84 -14.40 0.88 1.89
N SER A 85 -13.59 -0.08 2.32
CA SER A 85 -13.93 -1.03 3.41
C SER A 85 -13.31 -0.67 4.76
N ALA A 86 -12.19 0.06 4.79
CA ALA A 86 -11.45 0.42 6.00
C ALA A 86 -11.42 1.95 6.20
N PRO A 87 -11.53 2.44 7.44
CA PRO A 87 -11.38 3.87 7.72
C PRO A 87 -9.96 4.34 7.39
N LEU A 88 -9.84 5.53 6.80
CA LEU A 88 -8.55 6.10 6.38
C LEU A 88 -7.54 6.13 7.54
N GLN A 89 -7.98 6.44 8.75
CA GLN A 89 -7.12 6.48 9.94
C GLN A 89 -6.32 5.18 10.16
N LEU A 90 -6.90 4.02 9.83
CA LEU A 90 -6.21 2.73 9.96
C LEU A 90 -5.20 2.50 8.83
N ALA A 91 -5.49 2.98 7.61
CA ALA A 91 -4.69 2.73 6.42
C ALA A 91 -3.42 3.61 6.34
N TYR A 92 -3.49 4.85 6.84
CA TYR A 92 -2.39 5.82 6.75
C TYR A 92 -1.10 5.38 7.46
N PRO A 93 -1.14 4.80 8.68
CA PRO A 93 0.07 4.27 9.34
C PRO A 93 0.83 3.27 8.46
N PHE A 94 0.12 2.41 7.72
CA PHE A 94 0.73 1.47 6.79
C PHE A 94 1.37 2.16 5.59
N MET A 95 0.79 3.25 5.08
CA MET A 95 1.44 4.06 4.05
C MET A 95 2.68 4.80 4.58
N GLY A 96 2.68 5.22 5.85
CA GLY A 96 3.88 5.73 6.52
C GLY A 96 5.00 4.68 6.57
N LEU A 97 4.65 3.42 6.84
CA LEU A 97 5.60 2.29 6.83
C LEU A 97 6.22 2.07 5.44
N ALA A 98 5.49 2.34 4.35
CA ALA A 98 6.01 2.28 2.99
C ALA A 98 7.27 3.13 2.80
N PHE A 99 7.35 4.30 3.44
CA PHE A 99 8.53 5.18 3.38
C PHE A 99 9.79 4.57 3.99
N LEU A 100 9.66 3.57 4.86
CA LEU A 100 10.79 2.78 5.36
C LEU A 100 11.02 1.53 4.49
N ILE A 101 9.95 0.88 4.04
CA ILE A 101 10.02 -0.35 3.24
C ILE A 101 10.69 -0.09 1.89
N VAL A 102 10.27 0.94 1.15
CA VAL A 102 10.80 1.25 -0.19
C VAL A 102 12.33 1.41 -0.20
N PRO A 103 12.93 2.31 0.60
CA PRO A 103 14.39 2.47 0.60
C PRO A 103 15.11 1.24 1.15
N THR A 104 14.52 0.50 2.09
CA THR A 104 15.10 -0.76 2.59
C THR A 104 15.13 -1.83 1.49
N LEU A 105 14.06 -1.96 0.71
CA LEU A 105 14.01 -2.85 -0.45
C LEU A 105 14.98 -2.38 -1.53
N ALA A 106 15.07 -1.07 -1.79
CA ALA A 106 16.03 -0.53 -2.76
C ALA A 106 17.48 -0.84 -2.36
N TRP A 107 17.82 -0.73 -1.08
CA TRP A 107 19.12 -1.16 -0.56
C TRP A 107 19.34 -2.66 -0.75
N LEU A 108 18.34 -3.50 -0.44
CA LEU A 108 18.46 -4.95 -0.53
C LEU A 108 18.54 -5.49 -1.98
N PHE A 109 17.71 -4.98 -2.89
CA PHE A 109 17.57 -5.49 -4.26
C PHE A 109 18.37 -4.71 -5.31
N LEU A 110 18.58 -3.41 -5.12
CA LEU A 110 19.34 -2.56 -6.04
C LEU A 110 20.76 -2.27 -5.52
N GLY A 111 21.04 -2.52 -4.23
CA GLY A 111 22.33 -2.19 -3.63
C GLY A 111 22.53 -0.68 -3.44
N GLU A 112 21.46 0.14 -3.50
CA GLU A 112 21.59 1.59 -3.33
C GLU A 112 21.92 1.95 -1.88
N PRO A 113 22.83 2.92 -1.63
CA PRO A 113 23.26 3.26 -0.28
C PRO A 113 22.11 3.80 0.58
N LEU A 114 21.75 3.03 1.61
CA LEU A 114 20.74 3.41 2.58
C LEU A 114 21.32 4.44 3.56
N HIS A 115 20.85 5.68 3.46
CA HIS A 115 21.27 6.73 4.37
C HIS A 115 20.43 6.71 5.65
N TRP A 116 21.08 6.84 6.81
CA TRP A 116 20.41 6.96 8.11
C TRP A 116 19.40 8.12 8.14
N ARG A 117 19.67 9.19 7.39
CA ARG A 117 18.76 10.34 7.23
C ARG A 117 17.40 9.93 6.62
N THR A 118 17.39 8.99 5.68
CA THR A 118 16.17 8.48 5.05
C THR A 118 15.35 7.69 6.06
N LEU A 119 16.01 6.87 6.89
CA LEU A 119 15.35 6.12 7.97
C LEU A 119 14.81 7.05 9.06
N ALA A 120 15.59 8.05 9.47
CA ALA A 120 15.17 9.05 10.45
C ALA A 120 13.97 9.87 9.94
N GLY A 121 13.99 10.28 8.66
CA GLY A 121 12.87 10.95 8.02
C GLY A 121 11.62 10.06 7.93
N GLY A 122 11.79 8.79 7.55
CA GLY A 122 10.70 7.81 7.53
C GLY A 122 10.08 7.56 8.91
N ALA A 123 10.92 7.47 9.95
CA ALA A 123 10.46 7.37 11.33
C ALA A 123 9.68 8.61 11.78
N LEU A 124 10.13 9.82 11.38
CA LEU A 124 9.43 11.06 11.67
C LEU A 124 8.06 11.15 10.97
N ILE A 125 7.98 10.73 9.70
CA ILE A 125 6.70 10.64 8.95
C ILE A 125 5.75 9.67 9.66
N MET A 126 6.24 8.49 10.03
CA MET A 126 5.45 7.51 10.76
C MET A 126 4.95 8.06 12.10
N ALA A 127 5.80 8.74 12.85
CA ALA A 127 5.41 9.40 14.10
C ALA A 127 4.31 10.45 13.86
N GLY A 128 4.45 11.29 12.82
CA GLY A 128 3.44 12.28 12.43
C GLY A 128 2.09 11.64 12.07
N VAL A 129 2.11 10.52 11.36
CA VAL A 129 0.89 9.79 10.99
C VAL A 129 0.22 9.15 12.21
N ILE A 130 1.00 8.55 13.13
CA ILE A 130 0.47 7.99 14.39
C ILE A 130 -0.21 9.09 15.21
N LEU A 131 0.43 10.26 15.32
CA LEU A 131 -0.14 11.42 15.99
C LEU A 131 -1.45 11.87 15.34
N ALA A 132 -1.49 11.95 14.01
CA ALA A 132 -2.70 12.33 13.27
C ALA A 132 -3.83 11.30 13.39
N SER A 133 -3.50 10.02 13.56
CA SER A 133 -4.47 8.93 13.73
C SER A 133 -4.99 8.79 15.16
N TRP A 134 -4.43 9.50 16.13
CA TRP A 134 -4.75 9.33 17.55
C TRP A 134 -6.07 10.00 17.99
N SER A 135 -6.84 10.57 17.05
CA SER A 135 -8.16 11.20 17.24
C SER A 135 -9.32 10.29 16.85
#